data_AF-A0A3A8W6L7-F1
#
_entry.id   AF-A0A3A8W6L7-F1
#
_cell.length_a   1.000
_cell.length_b   1.000
_cell.length_c   1.000
_cell.angle_alpha   90.00
_cell.angle_beta   90.00
_cell.angle_gamma   90.00
#
_symmetry.space_group_name_H-M   'P 1'
#
loop_
_entity.id
_entity.type
_entity.pdbx_description
1 polymer ?
#
loop_
_entity_poly.entity_id
_entity_poly.type
_entity_poly.pdbx_seq_one_letter_code
_entity_poly.pdbx_strand_id
1 'polypeptide(L)'
;MEKKESTEFAVWVAGLILGGFALLVLLAAYFLPFSLESLTYDCWIHKRSGIYCPGCGGTRAFFAILHGEFITSLFYHPVVPYMGILYAVFMLRGAIHYLSKGKYPFMKFRLGYIYTAVGITIAQFLVKNICLLVFHIAWMK
;
A
#
# COMPACT_ATOMS: atom_id res chain seq x y z
N MET A 1 26.14 -16.65 -12.87
CA MET A 1 25.50 -16.38 -11.56
C MET A 1 25.51 -14.89 -11.23
N GLU A 2 26.57 -14.16 -11.60
CA GLU A 2 26.77 -12.70 -11.45
C GLU A 2 25.61 -11.79 -11.90
N LYS A 3 24.95 -12.09 -13.03
CA LYS A 3 23.87 -11.25 -13.57
C LYS A 3 22.60 -11.22 -12.69
N LYS A 4 22.37 -12.28 -11.90
CA LYS A 4 21.14 -12.43 -11.09
C LYS A 4 21.21 -11.64 -9.78
N GLU A 5 22.40 -11.57 -9.19
CA GLU A 5 22.68 -10.82 -7.97
C GLU A 5 22.58 -9.30 -8.21
N SER A 6 23.03 -8.83 -9.38
CA SER A 6 22.94 -7.42 -9.78
C SER A 6 21.49 -6.92 -9.93
N THR A 7 20.58 -7.75 -10.44
CA THR A 7 19.16 -7.39 -10.54
C THR A 7 18.47 -7.31 -9.17
N GLU A 8 18.77 -8.25 -8.27
CA GLU A 8 18.19 -8.27 -6.91
C GLU A 8 18.66 -7.04 -6.09
N PHE A 9 19.93 -6.64 -6.26
CA PHE A 9 20.47 -5.40 -5.69
C PHE A 9 19.79 -4.14 -6.24
N ALA A 10 19.60 -4.04 -7.55
CA ALA A 10 18.92 -2.91 -8.16
C ALA A 10 17.48 -2.75 -7.65
N VAL A 11 16.75 -3.86 -7.50
CA VAL A 11 15.38 -3.84 -6.95
C VAL A 11 15.36 -3.40 -5.48
N TRP A 12 16.32 -3.87 -4.68
CA TRP A 12 16.42 -3.45 -3.28
C TRP A 12 16.77 -1.96 -3.15
N VAL A 13 17.74 -1.46 -3.92
CA VAL A 13 18.11 -0.04 -3.94
C VAL A 13 16.95 0.83 -4.45
N ALA A 14 16.27 0.43 -5.53
CA ALA A 14 15.09 1.14 -6.02
C ALA A 14 13.99 1.19 -4.95
N GLY A 15 13.79 0.10 -4.21
CA GLY A 15 12.86 0.05 -3.09
C GLY A 15 13.25 1.00 -1.95
N LEU A 16 14.53 1.14 -1.61
CA LEU A 16 15.02 2.13 -0.64
C LEU A 16 14.81 3.57 -1.11
N ILE A 17 15.10 3.86 -2.38
CA ILE A 17 14.90 5.19 -2.96
C ILE A 17 13.41 5.57 -2.92
N LEU A 18 12.53 4.67 -3.36
CA LEU A 18 11.08 4.87 -3.32
C LEU A 18 10.55 5.04 -1.89
N GLY A 19 11.02 4.22 -0.94
CA GLY A 19 10.64 4.33 0.47
C GLY A 19 11.13 5.62 1.10
N GLY A 20 12.37 6.02 0.84
CA GLY A 20 12.95 7.27 1.30
C GLY A 20 12.24 8.49 0.72
N PHE A 21 11.90 8.46 -0.57
CA PHE A 21 11.10 9.51 -1.19
C PHE A 21 9.70 9.60 -0.59
N ALA A 22 9.02 8.46 -0.38
CA ALA A 22 7.73 8.43 0.30
C ALA A 22 7.84 9.01 1.72
N LEU A 23 8.84 8.61 2.50
CA LEU A 23 9.07 9.15 3.85
C LEU A 23 9.35 10.65 3.83
N LEU A 24 10.11 11.15 2.86
CA LEU A 24 10.41 12.57 2.71
C LEU A 24 9.15 13.37 2.38
N VAL A 25 8.31 12.90 1.45
CA VAL A 25 7.02 13.51 1.14
C VAL A 25 6.14 13.57 2.39
N LEU A 26 6.18 12.53 3.22
CA LEU A 26 5.41 12.46 4.47
C LEU A 26 5.93 13.40 5.55
N LEU A 27 7.24 13.47 5.75
CA LEU A 27 7.86 14.44 6.65
C LEU A 27 7.59 15.87 6.19
N ALA A 28 7.74 16.13 4.88
CA ALA A 28 7.40 17.43 4.31
C ALA A 28 5.95 17.78 4.58
N ALA A 29 5.02 16.82 4.45
CA ALA A 29 3.61 17.05 4.73
C ALA A 29 3.25 17.14 6.22
N TYR A 30 4.08 16.60 7.12
CA TYR A 30 3.96 16.81 8.57
C TYR A 30 4.47 18.18 9.00
N PHE A 31 5.57 18.66 8.41
CA PHE A 31 6.19 19.95 8.76
C PHE A 31 5.60 21.15 8.01
N LEU A 32 5.14 20.95 6.78
CA LEU A 32 4.38 21.97 6.04
C LEU A 32 2.93 21.93 6.52
N PRO A 33 2.22 23.08 6.59
CA PRO A 33 0.77 23.14 6.83
C PRO A 33 -0.01 22.65 5.59
N PHE A 34 0.52 21.65 4.89
CA PHE A 34 -0.08 21.04 3.73
C PHE A 34 -1.05 19.98 4.24
N SER A 35 -2.32 20.35 4.38
CA SER A 35 -3.38 19.44 4.77
C SER A 35 -3.52 18.34 3.72
N LEU A 36 -2.87 17.21 3.96
CA LEU A 36 -3.00 15.98 3.17
C LEU A 36 -4.44 15.45 3.11
N GLU A 37 -5.29 15.88 4.05
CA GLU A 37 -6.75 15.73 3.98
C GLU A 37 -7.36 16.39 2.74
N SER A 38 -6.75 17.44 2.18
CA SER A 38 -7.20 18.00 0.90
C SER A 38 -6.90 17.08 -0.29
N LEU A 39 -6.02 16.09 -0.11
CA LEU A 39 -5.67 15.10 -1.13
C LEU A 39 -6.61 13.88 -1.08
N THR A 40 -7.37 13.70 0.01
CA THR A 40 -8.44 12.69 0.09
C THR A 40 -9.71 13.20 -0.59
N TYR A 41 -9.58 13.52 -1.88
CA TYR A 41 -10.72 13.88 -2.72
C TYR A 41 -11.78 12.78 -2.69
N ASP A 42 -13.03 13.17 -2.47
CA ASP A 42 -14.17 12.28 -2.67
C ASP A 42 -14.14 11.76 -4.10
N CYS A 43 -14.24 10.43 -4.26
CA CYS A 43 -14.13 9.82 -5.57
C CYS A 43 -15.23 10.34 -6.48
N TRP A 44 -14.84 11.05 -7.54
CA TRP A 44 -15.79 11.64 -8.50
C TRP A 44 -16.70 10.59 -9.15
N ILE A 45 -16.19 9.36 -9.31
CA ILE A 45 -16.95 8.21 -9.82
C ILE A 45 -18.05 7.81 -8.83
N HIS A 46 -17.76 7.73 -7.53
CA HIS A 46 -18.80 7.46 -6.53
C HIS A 46 -19.85 8.58 -6.48
N LYS A 47 -19.41 9.84 -6.57
CA LYS A 47 -20.30 11.00 -6.57
C LYS A 47 -21.20 11.08 -7.80
N ARG A 48 -20.73 10.62 -8.96
CA ARG A 48 -21.47 10.66 -10.24
C ARG A 48 -22.30 9.39 -10.49
N SER A 49 -21.75 8.23 -10.16
CA SER A 49 -22.29 6.92 -10.51
C SER A 49 -22.92 6.19 -9.31
N GLY A 50 -22.70 6.66 -8.09
CA GLY A 50 -23.07 5.97 -6.85
C GLY A 50 -22.15 4.80 -6.50
N ILE A 51 -21.45 4.20 -7.46
CA ILE A 51 -20.67 2.96 -7.32
C ILE A 51 -19.26 3.24 -6.76
N TYR A 52 -18.76 2.36 -5.89
CA TYR A 52 -17.38 2.45 -5.38
C TYR A 52 -16.39 1.84 -6.38
N CYS A 53 -15.32 2.56 -6.69
CA CYS A 53 -14.20 2.09 -7.52
C CYS A 53 -13.26 1.14 -6.75
N PRO A 54 -12.48 0.28 -7.43
CA PRO A 54 -11.59 -0.68 -6.75
C PRO A 54 -10.44 -0.03 -5.96
N GLY A 55 -10.12 1.25 -6.21
CA GLY A 55 -9.13 2.02 -5.45
C GLY A 55 -9.73 2.97 -4.41
N CYS A 56 -11.06 2.97 -4.23
CA CYS A 56 -11.74 3.97 -3.42
C CYS A 56 -11.43 3.79 -1.93
N GLY A 57 -10.83 4.82 -1.32
CA GLY A 57 -10.39 4.81 0.08
C GLY A 57 -8.93 4.37 0.29
N GLY A 58 -8.18 4.04 -0.77
CA GLY A 58 -6.76 3.69 -0.65
C GLY A 58 -5.91 4.80 -0.06
N THR A 59 -6.14 6.05 -0.46
CA THR A 59 -5.44 7.23 0.09
C THR A 59 -5.77 7.45 1.57
N ARG A 60 -7.04 7.27 1.97
CA ARG A 60 -7.47 7.35 3.39
C ARG A 60 -6.84 6.23 4.22
N ALA A 61 -6.81 5.00 3.68
CA ALA A 61 -6.15 3.87 4.32
C ALA A 61 -4.64 4.10 4.50
N PHE A 62 -3.99 4.73 3.52
CA PHE A 62 -2.57 5.09 3.61
C PHE A 62 -2.33 6.11 4.73
N PHE A 63 -3.12 7.18 4.80
CA PHE A 63 -3.02 8.14 5.91
C PHE A 63 -3.33 7.53 7.28
N ALA A 64 -4.29 6.60 7.36
CA ALA A 64 -4.56 5.89 8.61
C ALA A 64 -3.34 5.08 9.11
N ILE A 65 -2.61 4.37 8.23
CA ILE A 65 -1.36 3.70 8.63
C ILE A 65 -0.33 4.71 9.14
N LEU A 66 -0.26 5.87 8.51
CA LEU A 66 0.72 6.90 8.84
C LEU A 66 0.46 7.56 10.18
N HIS A 67 -0.81 7.72 10.55
CA HIS A 67 -1.19 8.15 11.89
C HIS A 67 -1.04 7.04 12.95
N GLY A 68 -0.58 5.83 12.55
CA GLY A 68 -0.46 4.67 13.43
C GLY A 68 -1.78 3.91 13.63
N GLU A 69 -2.84 4.28 12.91
CA GLU A 69 -4.14 3.64 12.96
C GLU A 69 -4.24 2.47 11.96
N PHE A 70 -3.55 1.38 12.28
CA PHE A 70 -3.55 0.17 11.44
C PHE A 70 -4.93 -0.47 11.29
N ILE A 71 -5.74 -0.44 12.36
CA ILE A 71 -7.09 -1.00 12.36
C ILE A 71 -7.99 -0.19 11.42
N THR A 72 -7.96 1.14 11.54
CA THR A 72 -8.73 2.05 10.68
C THR A 72 -8.31 1.92 9.22
N SER A 73 -7.01 1.72 8.95
CA SER A 73 -6.53 1.43 7.59
C SER A 73 -7.07 0.14 6.99
N LEU A 74 -7.15 -0.94 7.78
CA LEU A 74 -7.74 -2.21 7.36
C LEU A 74 -9.21 -2.04 6.96
N PHE A 75 -9.96 -1.25 7.73
CA PHE A 75 -11.35 -0.91 7.41
C PHE A 75 -11.46 -0.11 6.10
N TYR A 76 -10.56 0.84 5.85
CA TYR A 76 -10.59 1.63 4.62
C TYR A 76 -10.17 0.84 3.39
N HIS A 77 -9.01 0.18 3.43
CA HIS A 77 -8.48 -0.58 2.29
C HIS A 77 -7.42 -1.61 2.71
N PRO A 78 -7.77 -2.90 2.86
CA PRO A 78 -6.87 -3.93 3.43
C PRO A 78 -5.64 -4.24 2.58
N VAL A 79 -5.64 -3.89 1.28
CA VAL A 79 -4.43 -3.99 0.44
C VAL A 79 -3.30 -3.08 0.93
N VAL A 80 -3.61 -1.92 1.48
CA VAL A 80 -2.59 -0.95 1.90
C VAL A 80 -1.73 -1.49 3.04
N PRO A 81 -2.28 -2.01 4.16
CA PRO A 81 -1.47 -2.65 5.19
C PRO A 81 -0.81 -3.94 4.69
N TYR A 82 -1.45 -4.71 3.81
CA TYR A 82 -0.85 -5.90 3.21
C TYR A 82 0.43 -5.57 2.41
N MET A 83 0.36 -4.57 1.53
CA MET A 83 1.49 -4.11 0.73
C MET A 83 2.57 -3.44 1.60
N GLY A 84 2.16 -2.70 2.64
CA GLY A 84 3.09 -2.12 3.61
C GLY A 84 3.91 -3.18 4.37
N ILE A 85 3.25 -4.24 4.85
CA ILE A 85 3.93 -5.37 5.52
C ILE A 85 4.86 -6.09 4.54
N LEU A 86 4.40 -6.39 3.33
CA LEU A 86 5.24 -7.03 2.30
C LEU A 86 6.49 -6.20 1.99
N TYR A 87 6.33 -4.89 1.83
CA TYR A 87 7.44 -3.97 1.60
C TYR A 87 8.44 -3.98 2.78
N ALA A 88 7.94 -3.89 4.02
CA ALA A 88 8.78 -3.92 5.22
C ALA A 88 9.57 -5.23 5.33
N VAL A 89 8.92 -6.38 5.12
CA VAL A 89 9.57 -7.70 5.16
C VAL A 89 10.62 -7.83 4.05
N PHE A 90 10.31 -7.33 2.86
CA PHE A 90 11.26 -7.32 1.74
C PHE A 90 12.50 -6.49 2.05
N MET A 91 12.32 -5.29 2.62
CA MET A 91 13.41 -4.41 3.04
C MET A 91 14.26 -5.02 4.15
N LEU A 92 13.63 -5.58 5.20
CA LEU A 92 14.30 -6.25 6.32
C LEU A 92 15.15 -7.43 5.84
N ARG A 93 14.59 -8.29 4.98
CA ARG A 93 15.32 -9.44 4.44
C ARG A 93 16.47 -9.02 3.52
N GLY A 94 16.28 -7.97 2.72
CA GLY A 94 17.37 -7.39 1.93
C GLY A 94 18.47 -6.81 2.81
N ALA A 95 18.12 -6.07 3.85
CA ALA A 95 19.08 -5.56 4.83
C ALA A 95 19.87 -6.70 5.49
N ILE A 96 19.20 -7.75 5.96
CA ILE A 96 19.85 -8.94 6.55
C ILE A 96 20.77 -9.64 5.53
N HIS A 97 20.35 -9.77 4.27
CA HIS A 97 21.17 -10.38 3.22
C HIS A 97 22.50 -9.64 3.01
N TYR A 98 22.44 -8.29 2.89
CA TYR A 98 23.62 -7.46 2.71
C TYR A 98 24.48 -7.33 3.97
N LEU A 99 23.86 -7.15 5.14
CA LEU A 99 24.56 -7.08 6.43
C LEU A 99 25.23 -8.42 6.80
N SER A 100 24.62 -9.54 6.44
CA SER A 100 25.16 -10.88 6.72
C SER A 100 26.09 -11.41 5.63
N LYS A 101 26.51 -10.56 4.66
CA LYS A 101 27.39 -10.91 3.54
C LYS A 101 26.97 -12.21 2.82
N GLY A 102 25.67 -12.40 2.59
CA GLY A 102 25.16 -13.56 1.86
C GLY A 102 24.90 -14.83 2.67
N LYS A 103 24.99 -14.81 4.01
CA LYS A 103 24.64 -15.97 4.85
C LYS A 103 23.16 -16.42 4.75
N TYR A 104 22.26 -15.49 4.44
CA TYR A 104 20.82 -15.77 4.31
C TYR A 104 20.32 -15.44 2.91
N PRO A 105 19.46 -16.25 2.29
CA PRO A 105 19.00 -16.01 0.92
C PRO A 105 18.06 -14.80 0.82
N PHE A 106 18.22 -14.01 -0.25
CA PHE A 106 17.33 -12.91 -0.60
C PHE A 106 15.91 -13.42 -0.90
N MET A 107 14.88 -12.67 -0.46
CA MET A 107 13.49 -13.04 -0.74
C MET A 107 13.15 -12.68 -2.18
N LYS A 108 12.95 -13.71 -3.02
CA LYS A 108 12.53 -13.50 -4.41
C LYS A 108 11.11 -12.94 -4.45
N PHE A 109 10.96 -11.79 -5.11
CA PHE A 109 9.64 -11.23 -5.40
C PHE A 109 8.88 -12.18 -6.32
N ARG A 110 7.83 -12.81 -5.80
CA ARG A 110 7.02 -13.79 -6.53
C ARG A 110 5.77 -13.12 -7.07
N LEU A 111 5.41 -13.37 -8.33
CA LEU A 111 4.19 -12.82 -8.94
C LEU A 111 2.92 -13.13 -8.13
N GLY A 112 2.93 -14.23 -7.36
CA GLY A 112 1.85 -14.59 -6.44
C GLY A 112 1.46 -13.48 -5.45
N TYR A 113 2.41 -12.65 -4.99
CA TYR A 113 2.09 -11.52 -4.10
C TYR A 113 1.24 -10.45 -4.80
N ILE A 114 1.49 -10.21 -6.08
CA ILE A 114 0.69 -9.28 -6.90
C ILE A 114 -0.71 -9.88 -7.09
N TYR A 115 -0.82 -11.17 -7.42
CA TYR A 115 -2.12 -11.83 -7.56
C TYR A 115 -2.93 -11.81 -6.26
N THR A 116 -2.29 -12.00 -5.10
CA THR A 116 -2.99 -11.87 -3.81
C THR A 116 -3.46 -10.44 -3.57
N ALA A 117 -2.66 -9.43 -3.90
CA ALA A 117 -3.06 -8.03 -3.75
C ALA A 117 -4.26 -7.70 -4.66
N VAL A 118 -4.23 -8.16 -5.92
CA VAL A 118 -5.35 -8.02 -6.87
C VAL A 118 -6.60 -8.74 -6.35
N GLY A 119 -6.46 -9.95 -5.82
CA GLY A 119 -7.57 -10.70 -5.21
C GLY A 119 -8.20 -9.96 -4.04
N ILE A 120 -7.39 -9.39 -3.15
CA ILE A 120 -7.88 -8.58 -2.01
C ILE A 120 -8.59 -7.32 -2.53
N THR A 121 -8.05 -6.64 -3.55
CA THR A 121 -8.71 -5.47 -4.16
C THR A 121 -10.08 -5.83 -4.74
N ILE A 122 -10.17 -6.93 -5.49
CA ILE A 122 -11.42 -7.39 -6.10
C ILE A 122 -12.43 -7.79 -5.03
N ALA A 123 -12.00 -8.54 -4.01
CA ALA A 123 -12.85 -8.93 -2.90
C ALA A 123 -13.43 -7.69 -2.19
N GLN A 124 -12.60 -6.68 -1.94
CA GLN A 124 -13.07 -5.46 -1.28
C GLN A 124 -14.02 -4.64 -2.16
N PHE A 125 -13.74 -4.56 -3.47
CA PHE A 125 -14.62 -3.95 -4.45
C PHE A 125 -16.00 -4.63 -4.45
N LEU A 126 -16.04 -5.96 -4.43
CA LEU A 126 -17.30 -6.71 -4.36
C LEU A 126 -18.05 -6.43 -3.05
N VAL A 127 -17.38 -6.52 -1.90
CA VAL A 127 -18.00 -6.26 -0.60
C VAL A 127 -18.59 -4.85 -0.53
N LYS A 128 -17.83 -3.81 -0.94
CA LYS A 128 -18.30 -2.43 -0.92
C LYS A 128 -19.48 -2.19 -1.86
N ASN A 129 -19.45 -2.76 -3.07
CA ASN A 129 -20.54 -2.58 -4.04
C ASN A 129 -21.78 -3.40 -3.68
N ILE A 130 -21.64 -4.59 -3.10
CA ILE A 130 -22.77 -5.38 -2.59
C ILE A 130 -23.43 -4.65 -1.42
N CYS A 131 -22.65 -4.15 -0.45
CA CYS A 131 -23.19 -3.38 0.68
C CYS A 131 -23.95 -2.13 0.20
N LEU A 132 -23.42 -1.42 -0.79
CA LEU A 132 -24.05 -0.26 -1.36
C LEU A 132 -25.36 -0.60 -2.12
N LEU A 133 -25.35 -1.66 -2.94
CA LEU A 133 -26.52 -2.04 -3.77
C LEU A 133 -27.64 -2.71 -2.96
N VAL A 134 -27.30 -3.46 -1.91
CA VAL A 134 -28.27 -4.23 -1.11
C VAL A 134 -28.78 -3.43 0.08
N PHE A 135 -27.90 -2.67 0.76
CA PHE A 135 -28.26 -1.99 2.00
C PHE A 135 -28.40 -0.46 1.85
N HIS A 136 -28.01 0.13 0.71
CA HIS A 136 -27.95 1.60 0.51
C HIS A 136 -27.11 2.35 1.57
N ILE A 137 -26.23 1.65 2.30
CA ILE A 137 -25.38 2.25 3.32
C ILE A 137 -24.04 2.65 2.70
N ALA A 138 -23.75 3.95 2.69
CA ALA A 138 -22.43 4.47 2.36
C ALA A 138 -21.46 4.19 3.52
N TRP A 139 -20.64 3.15 3.38
CA TRP A 139 -19.69 2.69 4.40
C TRP A 139 -18.50 3.65 4.64
N MET A 140 -18.32 4.66 3.80
CA MET A 140 -17.23 5.64 3.91
C MET A 140 -17.80 7.06 3.96
N LYS A 141 -17.96 7.59 5.19
CA LYS A 141 -18.00 9.04 5.43
C LYS A 141 -16.56 9.55 5.44
#